data_AF-A0A1B8W8P6-F1
#
_entry.id   AF-A0A1B8W8P6-F1
#
_cell.length_a   1.000
_cell.length_b   1.000
_cell.length_c   1.000
_cell.angle_alpha   90.00
_cell.angle_beta   90.00
_cell.angle_gamma   90.00
#
_symmetry.space_group_name_H-M   'P 1'
#
loop_
_entity.id
_entity.type
_entity.pdbx_description
1 polymer ?
#
loop_
_entity_poly.entity_id
_entity_poly.type
_entity_poly.pdbx_seq_one_letter_code
_entity_poly.pdbx_strand_id
1 'polypeptide(L)'
;MTIREWLEEKIPFALILLDIDYFKKINDEQGHLIGDEVLMHTASQILAFSRSEDLCCYNSNWQSDLRIYRHFCVDRWRCGC
;
A
#
# COMPACT_ATOMS: atom_id res chain seq x y z
N MET A 1 13.70 2.06 6.02
CA MET A 1 13.11 1.13 6.98
C MET A 1 12.39 0.02 6.20
N THR A 2 12.69 -1.26 6.43
CA THR A 2 12.06 -2.40 5.74
C THR A 2 11.13 -3.18 6.68
N ILE A 3 10.22 -3.98 6.11
CA ILE A 3 9.37 -4.88 6.93
C ILE A 3 10.23 -5.81 7.80
N ARG A 4 11.40 -6.23 7.31
CA ARG A 4 12.32 -7.11 8.06
C ARG A 4 12.83 -6.43 9.32
N GLU A 5 13.25 -5.17 9.21
CA GLU A 5 13.71 -4.39 10.36
C GLU A 5 12.60 -4.25 11.41
N TRP A 6 11.35 -4.02 10.99
CA TRP A 6 10.22 -3.98 11.94
C TRP A 6 9.94 -5.31 12.63
N LEU A 7 10.08 -6.43 11.90
CA LEU A 7 9.95 -7.76 12.48
C LEU A 7 11.07 -8.06 13.49
N GLU A 8 12.30 -7.69 13.17
CA GLU A 8 13.48 -7.89 14.04
C GLU A 8 13.41 -7.04 15.30
N GLU A 9 13.02 -5.77 15.17
CA GLU A 9 12.87 -4.83 16.30
C GLU A 9 11.55 -5.01 17.07
N LYS A 10 10.69 -5.96 16.64
CA LYS A 10 9.36 -6.22 17.22
C LYS A 10 8.49 -4.96 17.27
N ILE A 11 8.64 -4.10 16.29
CA ILE A 11 7.85 -2.89 16.11
C ILE A 11 6.45 -3.32 15.64
N PRO A 12 5.38 -3.01 16.36
CA PRO A 12 4.02 -3.37 15.93
C PRO A 12 3.63 -2.67 14.62
N PHE A 13 3.16 -3.44 13.64
CA PHE A 13 2.78 -2.92 12.32
C PHE A 13 1.59 -3.68 11.73
N ALA A 14 0.90 -3.08 10.76
CA ALA A 14 -0.08 -3.74 9.91
C ALA A 14 0.33 -3.59 8.44
N LEU A 15 -0.05 -4.58 7.64
CA LEU A 15 0.17 -4.61 6.20
C LEU A 15 -1.19 -4.57 5.50
N ILE A 16 -1.34 -3.68 4.54
CA ILE A 16 -2.50 -3.63 3.64
C ILE A 16 -1.99 -3.92 2.23
N LEU A 17 -2.51 -4.98 1.62
CA LEU A 17 -2.30 -5.31 0.22
C LEU A 17 -3.52 -4.86 -0.55
N LEU A 18 -3.34 -4.03 -1.57
CA LEU A 18 -4.40 -3.50 -2.41
C LEU A 18 -4.18 -3.95 -3.85
N ASP A 19 -5.21 -4.56 -4.42
CA ASP A 19 -5.28 -4.88 -5.85
C ASP A 19 -6.20 -3.85 -6.53
N ILE A 20 -5.80 -3.36 -7.71
CA ILE A 20 -6.60 -2.43 -8.50
C ILE A 20 -7.43 -3.25 -9.48
N ASP A 21 -8.75 -3.23 -9.29
CA ASP A 21 -9.68 -3.93 -10.16
C ASP A 21 -9.46 -3.53 -11.63
N TYR A 22 -9.44 -4.54 -12.51
CA TYR A 22 -9.26 -4.39 -13.96
C TYR A 22 -7.95 -3.71 -14.40
N PHE A 23 -6.95 -3.57 -13.53
CA PHE A 23 -5.69 -2.92 -13.89
C PHE A 23 -4.98 -3.58 -15.09
N LYS A 24 -5.03 -4.91 -15.18
CA LYS A 24 -4.54 -5.64 -16.35
C LYS A 24 -5.22 -5.22 -17.64
N LYS A 25 -6.54 -5.00 -17.61
CA LYS A 25 -7.31 -4.56 -18.77
C LYS A 25 -6.86 -3.16 -19.21
N ILE A 26 -6.61 -2.26 -18.28
CA ILE A 26 -6.07 -0.92 -18.58
C ILE A 26 -4.69 -1.04 -19.25
N ASN A 27 -3.79 -1.86 -18.71
CA ASN A 27 -2.48 -2.10 -19.34
C ASN A 27 -2.59 -2.66 -20.76
N ASP A 28 -3.48 -3.64 -20.95
CA ASP A 28 -3.65 -4.32 -22.24
C ASP A 28 -4.33 -3.40 -23.29
N GLU A 29 -5.24 -2.50 -22.87
CA GLU A 29 -5.99 -1.62 -23.78
C GLU A 29 -5.35 -0.25 -24.01
N GLN A 30 -4.69 0.32 -23.00
CA GLN A 30 -4.17 1.70 -23.01
C GLN A 30 -2.62 1.75 -22.95
N GLY A 31 -1.98 0.60 -22.76
CA GLY A 31 -0.53 0.50 -22.64
C GLY A 31 -0.01 0.82 -21.23
N HIS A 32 1.19 0.32 -20.95
CA HIS A 32 1.80 0.37 -19.62
C HIS A 32 2.05 1.78 -19.09
N LEU A 33 2.29 2.76 -19.96
CA LEU A 33 2.49 4.16 -19.53
C LEU A 33 1.25 4.73 -18.84
N ILE A 34 0.05 4.38 -19.34
CA ILE A 34 -1.22 4.79 -18.72
C ILE A 34 -1.46 3.98 -17.44
N GLY A 35 -1.09 2.70 -17.42
CA GLY A 35 -1.09 1.90 -16.19
C GLY A 35 -0.23 2.51 -15.09
N ASP A 36 0.98 2.96 -15.41
CA ASP A 36 1.88 3.61 -14.46
C ASP A 36 1.27 4.91 -13.91
N GLU A 37 0.60 5.70 -14.76
CA GLU A 37 -0.11 6.91 -14.33
C GLU A 37 -1.25 6.59 -13.35
N VAL A 38 -2.02 5.53 -13.61
CA VAL A 38 -3.08 5.05 -12.71
C VAL A 38 -2.51 4.60 -11.36
N LEU A 39 -1.37 3.88 -11.36
CA LEU A 39 -0.69 3.47 -10.13
C LEU A 39 -0.21 4.68 -9.33
N MET A 40 0.45 5.64 -9.99
CA MET A 40 0.92 6.87 -9.35
C MET A 40 -0.23 7.68 -8.76
N HIS A 41 -1.33 7.83 -9.50
CA HIS A 41 -2.51 8.54 -9.02
C HIS A 41 -3.12 7.83 -7.81
N THR A 42 -3.31 6.51 -7.88
CA THR A 42 -3.87 5.71 -6.79
C THR A 42 -3.01 5.81 -5.51
N ALA A 43 -1.69 5.67 -5.64
CA ALA A 43 -0.76 5.84 -4.54
C ALA A 43 -0.83 7.24 -3.92
N SER A 44 -0.97 8.29 -4.76
CA SER A 44 -1.10 9.67 -4.28
C SER A 44 -2.38 9.89 -3.47
N GLN A 45 -3.51 9.30 -3.89
CA GLN A 45 -4.77 9.37 -3.15
C GLN A 45 -4.64 8.66 -1.82
N ILE A 46 -4.06 7.46 -1.80
CA ILE A 46 -3.82 6.70 -0.58
C ILE A 46 -2.97 7.51 0.40
N LEU A 47 -1.88 8.11 -0.07
CA LEU A 47 -1.01 8.95 0.76
C LEU A 47 -1.74 10.16 1.33
N ALA A 48 -2.63 10.79 0.55
CA ALA A 48 -3.42 11.94 1.00
C ALA A 48 -4.37 11.60 2.17
N PHE A 49 -4.83 10.35 2.26
CA PHE A 49 -5.66 9.85 3.36
C PHE A 49 -4.87 9.09 4.43
N SER A 50 -3.56 8.96 4.27
CA SER A 50 -2.65 8.32 5.21
C SER A 50 -2.00 9.34 6.15
N ARG A 51 -1.44 8.87 7.27
CA ARG A 51 -0.67 9.72 8.19
C ARG A 51 0.74 9.93 7.65
N SER A 52 1.44 10.94 8.16
CA SER A 52 2.82 11.25 7.79
C SER A 52 3.82 10.12 8.07
N GLU A 53 3.51 9.20 8.99
CA GLU A 53 4.36 8.05 9.31
C GLU A 53 4.02 6.78 8.50
N ASP A 54 2.94 6.78 7.72
CA ASP A 54 2.55 5.63 6.91
C ASP A 54 3.42 5.54 5.66
N LEU A 55 3.80 4.32 5.27
CA LEU A 55 4.64 4.06 4.11
C LEU A 55 3.81 3.41 3.01
N CYS A 56 3.55 4.14 1.93
CA CYS A 56 2.94 3.58 0.72
C CYS A 56 4.04 3.20 -0.29
N CYS A 57 4.01 1.98 -0.82
CA CYS A 57 4.88 1.58 -1.91
C CYS A 57 4.10 0.79 -2.97
N TYR A 58 4.53 0.83 -4.22
CA TYR A 58 4.00 -0.02 -5.27
C TYR A 58 5.10 -0.94 -5.80
N ASN A 59 4.73 -2.12 -6.24
CA ASN A 59 5.65 -3.03 -6.91
C ASN A 59 5.48 -2.87 -8.43
N SER A 60 6.57 -2.51 -9.13
CA SER A 60 6.59 -2.35 -10.58
C SER A 60 6.80 -3.66 -11.33
N ASN A 61 6.92 -4.81 -10.64
CA ASN A 61 6.89 -6.10 -11.33
C ASN A 61 5.56 -6.22 -12.05
N TRP A 62 5.60 -6.68 -13.30
CA TRP A 62 4.57 -6.70 -14.35
C TRP A 62 3.17 -7.26 -14.00
N GLN A 63 2.88 -7.54 -12.73
CA GLN A 63 1.59 -7.89 -12.13
C GLN A 63 1.36 -7.03 -10.86
N SER A 64 0.89 -5.79 -11.08
CA SER A 64 -0.28 -5.18 -10.41
C SER A 64 -0.46 -5.15 -8.88
N ASP A 65 0.58 -5.10 -8.04
CA ASP A 65 0.37 -5.01 -6.57
C ASP A 65 0.80 -3.65 -5.97
N LEU A 66 -0.15 -2.95 -5.33
CA LEU A 66 0.15 -1.83 -4.42
C LEU A 66 0.21 -2.34 -2.97
N ARG A 67 1.25 -1.95 -2.22
CA ARG A 67 1.48 -2.41 -0.85
C ARG A 67 1.63 -1.21 0.09
N ILE A 68 0.71 -1.08 1.05
CA ILE A 68 0.79 -0.06 2.09
C ILE A 68 1.26 -0.72 3.39
N TYR A 69 2.26 -0.12 4.01
CA TYR A 69 2.79 -0.51 5.31
C TYR A 69 2.37 0.52 6.36
N ARG A 70 1.79 0.05 7.46
CA ARG A 70 1.38 0.87 8.60
C ARG A 70 2.13 0.47 9.86
N HIS A 71 2.55 1.43 10.67
CA HIS A 71 2.87 1.21 12.09
C HIS A 71 1.56 1.20 12.90
N PHE A 72 1.28 0.12 13.63
CA PHE A 72 0.12 0.01 14.53
C PHE A 72 0.63 -0.45 15.88
N CYS A 73 0.85 0.47 16.81
CA CYS A 73 0.77 0.10 18.22
C CYS A 73 -0.67 -0.31 18.51
N VAL A 74 -0.96 -1.61 18.58
CA VAL A 74 -2.17 -2.10 19.24
C VAL A 74 -1.89 -2.05 20.73
N ASP A 75 -2.08 -0.88 21.34
CA ASP A 75 -2.41 -0.84 22.76
C ASP A 75 -3.64 0.05 22.98
N ARG A 76 -4.71 -0.61 23.43
CA ARG A 76 -6.04 -0.10 23.83
C ARG A 76 -6.96 0.52 22.75
N TRP A 77 -7.75 -0.35 22.11
CA TRP A 77 -9.16 -0.05 21.83
C TRP A 77 -10.03 -1.01 22.66
N ARG A 78 -10.56 -0.51 23.80
CA ARG A 78 -11.66 -1.18 24.51
C ARG A 78 -12.94 -0.83 23.74
N CYS A 79 -13.43 -1.73 22.90
CA CYS A 79 -14.84 -1.69 22.53
C CYS A 79 -15.60 -2.40 23.65
N GLY A 80 -16.42 -1.65 24.39
CA GLY A 80 -17.34 -2.21 25.36
C GLY A 80 -18.47 -2.93 24.63
N CYS A 81 -18.52 -4.24 24.83
CA CYS A 81 -19.73 -5.03 24.97
C CYS A 81 -19.56 -5.83 26.27
#